data_AF-A0A9W4CYZ6-F1
#
_entry.id   AF-A0A9W4CYZ6-F1
#
_cell.length_a   1.000
_cell.length_b   1.000
_cell.length_c   1.000
_cell.angle_alpha   90.00
_cell.angle_beta   90.00
_cell.angle_gamma   90.00
#
_symmetry.space_group_name_H-M   'P 1'
#
loop_
_entity.id
_entity.type
_entity.pdbx_description
1 polymer ?
#
loop_
_entity_poly.entity_id
_entity_poly.type
_entity_poly.pdbx_seq_one_letter_code
_entity_poly.pdbx_strand_id
1 'polypeptide(L)' 'MSRQEEQEEHEDEGASEPLATINQALNGRNRLLSFKEHEPDANSMELTLLMRMERSLQQQAELNRSQGTLNSWFKYCVR' A
#
# COMPACT_ATOMS: atom_id res chain seq x y z
N MET A 1 -41.64 23.37 6.83
CA MET A 1 -41.44 22.38 7.91
C MET A 1 -41.16 21.06 7.21
N SER A 2 -39.89 20.64 7.10
CA SER A 2 -39.12 19.87 8.11
C SER A 2 -39.75 18.50 8.32
N ARG A 3 -39.07 17.36 8.31
CA ARG A 3 -37.71 16.91 8.00
C ARG A 3 -37.85 15.38 8.09
N GLN A 4 -37.43 14.61 7.10
CA GLN A 4 -37.20 13.17 7.29
C GLN A 4 -35.76 12.87 6.88
N GLU A 5 -35.16 12.05 7.74
CA GLU A 5 -33.76 11.66 7.86
C GLU A 5 -33.32 10.80 6.66
N GLU A 6 -32.03 10.85 6.31
CA GLU A 6 -31.22 9.64 6.15
C GLU A 6 -29.73 10.01 6.00
N GLN A 7 -28.92 9.22 6.71
CA GLN A 7 -27.46 9.19 6.77
C GLN A 7 -26.82 8.69 5.46
N GLU A 8 -25.48 8.62 5.48
CA GLU A 8 -24.51 8.18 4.47
C GLU A 8 -23.83 9.38 3.81
N GLU A 9 -22.66 9.87 4.26
CA GLU A 9 -21.43 9.17 4.67
C GLU A 9 -21.00 8.08 3.67
N HIS A 10 -20.37 8.50 2.58
CA HIS A 10 -19.27 7.76 1.94
C HIS A 10 -18.61 8.71 0.93
N GLU A 11 -17.48 9.30 1.29
CA GLU A 11 -16.11 8.76 1.20
C GLU A 11 -15.42 9.25 -0.08
N ASP A 12 -14.58 10.26 0.16
CA ASP A 12 -13.33 10.64 -0.51
C ASP A 12 -12.79 9.60 -1.52
N GLU A 13 -13.41 9.57 -2.70
CA GLU A 13 -12.88 9.01 -3.94
C GLU A 13 -11.63 9.80 -4.34
N GLY A 14 -10.46 9.40 -3.84
CA GLY A 14 -9.23 10.03 -4.30
C GLY A 14 -7.90 9.43 -3.88
N ALA A 15 -7.81 8.68 -2.77
CA ALA A 15 -6.48 8.40 -2.20
C ALA A 15 -6.23 6.98 -1.66
N SER A 16 -7.20 6.07 -1.67
CA SER A 16 -7.08 4.75 -0.98
C SER A 16 -6.69 3.56 -1.87
N GLU A 17 -7.03 3.60 -3.17
CA GLU A 17 -6.86 2.46 -4.08
C GLU A 17 -5.41 1.94 -4.26
N PRO A 18 -4.36 2.79 -4.29
CA PRO A 18 -2.99 2.29 -4.51
C PRO A 18 -2.50 1.42 -3.35
N LEU A 19 -2.85 1.80 -2.12
CA LEU A 19 -2.39 1.14 -0.90
C LEU A 19 -3.12 -0.18 -0.67
N ALA A 20 -4.43 -0.22 -0.94
CA ALA A 20 -5.21 -1.44 -0.90
C ALA A 20 -4.68 -2.51 -1.87
N THR A 21 -4.36 -2.09 -3.10
CA THR A 21 -3.80 -2.97 -4.14
C THR A 21 -2.43 -3.50 -3.76
N ILE A 22 -1.56 -2.66 -3.19
CA ILE A 22 -0.23 -3.08 -2.70
C ILE A 22 -0.37 -4.10 -1.57
N ASN A 23 -1.24 -3.85 -0.60
CA ASN A 23 -1.45 -4.76 0.53
C ASN A 23 -2.00 -6.12 0.09
N GLN A 24 -2.91 -6.15 -0.88
CA GLN A 24 -3.41 -7.40 -1.45
C GLN A 24 -2.31 -8.18 -2.19
N ALA A 25 -1.45 -7.51 -2.95
CA ALA A 25 -0.32 -8.13 -3.63
C ALA A 25 0.70 -8.73 -2.63
N LEU A 26 0.97 -8.03 -1.53
CA LEU A 26 1.85 -8.51 -0.45
C LEU A 26 1.27 -9.77 0.23
N ASN A 27 -0.04 -9.76 0.51
CA ASN A 27 -0.72 -10.91 1.10
C ASN A 27 -0.75 -12.11 0.14
N GLY A 28 -0.99 -11.89 -1.15
CA GLY A 28 -0.92 -12.93 -2.18
C GLY A 28 0.47 -13.57 -2.26
N ARG A 29 1.54 -12.76 -2.17
CA ARG A 29 2.92 -13.24 -2.16
C ARG A 29 3.25 -14.07 -0.92
N ASN A 30 2.86 -13.65 0.27
CA ASN A 30 3.09 -14.42 1.49
C ASN A 30 2.41 -15.80 1.42
N ARG A 31 1.21 -15.83 0.84
CA ARG A 31 0.49 -17.09 0.58
C ARG A 31 1.22 -17.96 -0.44
N LEU A 32 1.72 -17.39 -1.53
CA LEU A 32 2.52 -18.11 -2.52
C LEU A 32 3.82 -18.68 -1.94
N LEU A 33 4.49 -17.92 -1.09
CA LEU A 33 5.68 -18.35 -0.35
C LEU A 33 5.38 -19.55 0.58
N SER A 34 4.20 -19.57 1.21
CA SER A 34 3.77 -20.69 2.05
C SER A 34 3.53 -22.00 1.30
N PHE A 35 3.30 -21.95 -0.02
CA PHE A 35 3.14 -23.14 -0.87
C PHE A 35 4.47 -23.70 -1.39
N LYS A 36 5.59 -23.02 -1.14
CA LYS A 36 6.89 -23.31 -1.77
C LYS A 36 7.73 -24.37 -1.05
N GLU A 37 7.13 -25.20 -0.20
CA GLU A 37 7.77 -26.42 0.32
C GLU A 37 7.92 -27.51 -0.76
N HIS A 38 7.22 -27.41 -1.90
CA HIS A 38 7.37 -28.34 -3.02
C HIS A 38 7.85 -27.62 -4.28
N GLU A 39 9.02 -28.05 -4.76
CA GLU A 39 9.64 -27.81 -6.09
C GLU A 39 10.74 -26.73 -6.16
N PRO A 40 12.03 -27.15 -6.19
CA PRO A 40 13.14 -26.26 -6.43
C PRO A 40 13.35 -26.14 -7.94
N ASP A 41 13.31 -24.90 -8.45
CA ASP A 41 14.34 -24.34 -9.34
C ASP A 41 13.74 -23.30 -10.32
N ALA A 42 12.66 -23.62 -11.04
CA ALA A 42 12.01 -22.65 -11.96
C ALA A 42 11.45 -21.42 -11.23
N ASN A 43 11.04 -21.63 -9.99
CA ASN A 43 10.30 -20.67 -9.18
C ASN A 43 11.24 -19.70 -8.44
N SER A 44 12.57 -19.91 -8.45
CA SER A 44 13.53 -19.15 -7.64
C SER A 44 13.84 -17.75 -8.19
N MET A 45 13.90 -17.60 -9.52
CA MET A 45 14.23 -16.33 -10.18
C MET A 45 13.05 -15.36 -10.14
N GLU A 46 11.84 -15.84 -10.41
CA GLU A 46 10.60 -15.06 -10.31
C GLU A 46 10.36 -14.58 -8.87
N LEU A 47 10.61 -15.46 -7.88
CA LEU A 47 10.51 -15.07 -6.48
C LEU A 47 11.56 -14.00 -6.11
N THR A 48 12.77 -14.12 -6.62
CA THR A 48 13.83 -13.13 -6.40
C THR A 48 13.45 -11.78 -7.01
N LEU A 49 12.84 -11.77 -8.19
CA LEU A 49 12.33 -10.55 -8.81
C LEU A 49 11.20 -9.92 -7.98
N LEU A 50 10.25 -10.73 -7.51
CA LEU A 50 9.17 -10.27 -6.63
C LEU A 50 9.69 -9.67 -5.32
N MET A 51 10.68 -10.30 -4.69
CA MET A 51 11.37 -9.78 -3.49
C MET A 51 12.03 -8.42 -3.74
N ARG A 52 12.62 -8.21 -4.92
CA ARG A 52 13.23 -6.93 -5.28
C ARG A 52 12.18 -5.85 -5.49
N MET A 53 11.08 -6.17 -6.18
CA MET A 53 9.98 -5.24 -6.40
C MET A 53 9.32 -4.81 -5.07
N GLU A 54 9.10 -5.76 -4.16
CA GLU A 54 8.60 -5.47 -2.80
C GLU A 54 9.48 -4.45 -2.08
N ARG A 55 10.80 -4.66 -2.07
CA ARG A 55 11.74 -3.75 -1.42
C ARG A 55 11.68 -2.35 -2.03
N SER A 56 11.61 -2.24 -3.36
CA SER A 56 11.51 -0.95 -4.04
C SER A 56 10.21 -0.22 -3.68
N LEU A 57 9.08 -0.94 -3.64
CA LEU A 57 7.78 -0.36 -3.25
C LEU A 57 7.78 0.10 -1.79
N GLN A 58 8.39 -0.68 -0.89
CA GLN A 58 8.48 -0.33 0.52
C GLN A 58 9.32 0.94 0.74
N GLN A 59 10.45 1.06 0.03
CA GLN A 59 11.26 2.29 0.04
C GLN A 59 10.49 3.50 -0.50
N GLN A 60 9.71 3.32 -1.58
CA GLN A 60 8.90 4.38 -2.15
C GLN A 60 7.80 4.85 -1.17
N ALA A 61 7.16 3.92 -0.47
CA ALA A 61 6.16 4.24 0.55
C ALA A 61 6.76 5.04 1.71
N GLU A 62 7.97 4.68 2.16
CA GLU A 62 8.69 5.40 3.22
C GLU A 62 9.09 6.82 2.79
N LEU A 63 9.56 6.99 1.55
CA LEU A 63 9.87 8.30 0.98
C LEU A 63 8.62 9.19 0.90
N ASN A 64 7.51 8.65 0.40
CA ASN A 64 6.23 9.37 0.32
C ASN A 64 5.73 9.79 1.71
N ARG A 65 5.83 8.89 2.69
CA ARG A 65 5.48 9.20 4.09
C ARG A 65 6.35 10.33 4.64
N SER A 66 7.66 10.25 4.43
CA SER A 66 8.62 11.25 4.88
C SER A 66 8.37 12.62 4.22
N GLN A 67 8.04 12.64 2.94
CA GLN A 67 7.69 13.86 2.20
C GLN A 67 6.37 14.47 2.70
N GLY A 68 5.36 13.64 3.00
CA GLY A 68 4.13 14.09 3.63
C GLY A 68 4.37 14.73 5.00
N THR A 69 5.23 14.11 5.83
CA THR A 69 5.64 14.67 7.13
C THR A 69 6.39 15.99 6.98
N LEU A 70 7.37 16.08 6.07
CA LEU A 70 8.10 17.32 5.80
C LEU A 70 7.17 18.44 5.31
N ASN A 71 6.24 18.14 4.40
CA ASN A 71 5.26 19.11 3.93
C ASN A 71 4.33 19.61 5.04
N SER A 72 3.94 18.74 5.98
CA SER A 72 3.17 19.12 7.17
C SER A 72 3.97 20.05 8.08
N TRP A 73 5.25 19.76 8.30
CA TRP A 73 6.14 20.59 9.10
C TRP A 73 6.38 21.96 8.46
N PHE A 74 6.62 22.02 7.15
CA PHE A 74 6.76 23.29 6.42
C PHE A 74 5.51 24.17 6.56
N LYS A 75 4.31 23.58 6.46
CA LYS A 75 3.05 24.32 6.67
C LYS A 75 2.91 24.86 8.10
N TYR A 76 3.49 24.20 9.09
CA TYR A 76 3.42 24.62 10.49
C TYR A 76 4.47 25.69 10.84
N CYS A 77 5.66 25.61 10.23
CA CYS A 77 6.79 26.49 10.53
C CYS A 77 6.79 27.83 9.74
N VAL A 78 6.10 27.92 8.60
CA VAL A 78 6.02 29.15 7.78
C VAL A 78 4.76 29.95 8.12
N ARG A 79 4.46 30.10 9.41
CA ARG A 79 3.31 30.88 9.90
C ARG A 79 3.76 32.06 10.75
#